data_AF-A0A506PUC5-F1
#
_entry.id   AF-A0A506PUC5-F1
#
_cell.length_a   1.000
_cell.length_b   1.000
_cell.length_c   1.000
_cell.angle_alpha   90.00
_cell.angle_beta   90.00
_cell.angle_gamma   90.00
#
_symmetry.space_group_name_H-M   'P 1'
#
loop_
_entity.id
_entity.type
_entity.pdbx_description
1 polymer ?
#
loop_
_entity_poly.entity_id
_entity_poly.type
_entity_poly.pdbx_seq_one_letter_code
_entity_poly.pdbx_strand_id
1 'polypeptide(L)'
;MKSLFKVTMLATTMAVALNAPLAMAADTAAAPQAAPAAAPQSAPQAPKNAAFKDEDQQSAYALGASLGRYMDNSLKEQEKLGIKLDKQQLIAGVQDAFGGKSKLSDEEIEQTLQSFEGRVKGAASAKMEKDAKENADKGAAYATKFAKESGVKKSETGLLYKVEKEGTGDAPKDSDTVVVNYKGTLIDGTEFDNSYTRGEPLSFRLDGVIPGWTEGLKHVKKGGKIKLVIPPQLAYGKNGVPGIPANSTLVFDVELLDIKPAPKADEKAQAPAPAAAAQKAQ
;
A
#
# COMPACT_ATOMS: atom_id res chain seq x y z
N MET A 1 -23.84 34.74 24.86
CA MET A 1 -23.19 33.73 25.73
C MET A 1 -22.07 33.07 24.94
N LYS A 2 -20.90 32.94 25.58
CA LYS A 2 -19.63 32.50 24.99
C LYS A 2 -19.65 31.00 24.67
N SER A 3 -19.22 30.60 23.47
CA SER A 3 -18.68 29.26 23.16
C SER A 3 -18.00 29.33 21.78
N LEU A 4 -16.67 29.48 21.70
CA LEU A 4 -15.66 28.40 21.71
C LEU A 4 -15.75 27.43 20.52
N PHE A 5 -15.60 27.94 19.28
CA PHE A 5 -15.17 27.10 18.16
C PHE A 5 -13.66 26.85 18.27
N LYS A 6 -13.34 25.66 18.79
CA LYS A 6 -12.02 25.05 18.68
C LYS A 6 -11.75 24.75 17.20
N VAL A 7 -11.06 25.67 16.53
CA VAL A 7 -10.35 25.36 15.28
C VAL A 7 -9.15 24.51 15.67
N THR A 8 -9.32 23.20 15.61
CA THR A 8 -8.22 22.25 15.75
C THR A 8 -7.50 22.21 14.41
N MET A 9 -6.69 23.23 14.13
CA MET A 9 -5.62 23.09 13.14
C MET A 9 -4.64 22.09 13.73
N LEU A 10 -4.56 20.88 13.16
CA LEU A 10 -3.39 20.01 13.32
C LEU A 10 -2.21 20.71 12.65
N ALA A 11 -1.61 21.66 13.35
CA ALA A 11 -0.28 22.14 13.04
C ALA A 11 0.68 21.06 13.51
N THR A 12 1.09 20.20 12.57
CA THR A 12 2.17 19.23 12.78
C THR A 12 3.45 20.00 13.06
N THR A 13 3.75 20.22 14.34
CA THR A 13 5.03 20.76 14.80
C THR A 13 6.10 19.72 14.50
N MET A 14 6.81 19.88 13.39
CA MET A 14 8.15 19.31 13.23
C MET A 14 9.11 20.12 14.10
N ALA A 15 9.36 19.64 15.31
CA ALA A 15 10.56 19.93 16.06
C ALA A 15 11.36 18.63 16.17
N VAL A 16 12.26 18.40 15.22
CA VAL A 16 13.31 17.38 15.36
C VAL A 16 14.64 18.09 15.30
N ALA A 17 15.19 18.37 16.47
CA ALA A 17 16.63 18.49 16.66
C ALA A 17 16.93 18.18 18.12
N LEU A 18 17.62 17.06 18.38
CA LEU A 18 18.89 17.06 19.11
C LEU A 18 19.47 15.65 19.11
N ASN A 19 20.45 15.50 18.23
CA ASN A 19 21.44 14.44 18.23
C ASN A 19 22.51 14.83 19.27
N ALA A 20 22.67 14.06 20.35
CA ALA A 20 23.83 14.15 21.23
C ALA A 20 24.16 12.77 21.81
N PRO A 21 25.44 12.33 21.78
CA PRO A 21 25.86 11.07 22.36
C PRO A 21 25.95 11.20 23.90
N LEU A 22 25.31 10.27 24.60
CA LEU A 22 25.46 10.06 26.04
C LEU A 22 26.87 9.55 26.34
N ALA A 23 27.73 10.42 26.85
CA ALA A 23 28.91 10.03 27.62
C ALA A 23 28.61 10.25 29.11
N MET A 24 28.58 9.15 29.87
CA MET A 24 28.42 9.15 31.33
C MET A 24 29.78 9.42 31.99
N ALA A 25 29.88 10.44 32.84
CA ALA A 25 30.87 10.51 33.91
C ALA A 25 30.45 11.47 35.04
N ALA A 26 30.29 10.89 36.23
CA ALA A 26 30.52 11.36 37.60
C ALA A 26 30.29 12.84 38.02
N ASP A 27 29.27 13.00 38.87
CA ASP A 27 29.29 13.60 40.22
C ASP A 27 30.25 14.77 40.54
N THR A 28 29.70 15.98 40.75
CA THR A 28 29.83 16.77 41.99
C THR A 28 29.09 18.12 41.90
N ALA A 29 28.57 18.56 43.04
CA ALA A 29 27.61 19.64 43.25
C ALA A 29 28.04 21.06 42.80
N ALA A 30 27.12 21.78 42.16
CA ALA A 30 27.01 23.25 42.19
C ALA A 30 25.58 23.70 41.81
N ALA A 31 25.08 24.76 42.46
CA ALA A 31 23.73 25.32 42.32
C ALA A 31 23.35 25.70 40.87
N PRO A 32 22.06 25.68 40.49
CA PRO A 32 21.64 26.00 39.13
C PRO A 32 21.82 27.49 38.84
N GLN A 33 22.89 27.84 38.13
CA GLN A 33 22.96 29.10 37.41
C GLN A 33 21.98 29.03 36.23
N ALA A 34 21.07 30.01 36.17
CA ALA A 34 20.18 30.19 35.03
C ALA A 34 21.02 30.37 33.75
N ALA A 35 20.99 29.38 32.86
CA ALA A 35 21.62 29.50 31.55
C ALA A 35 20.97 30.69 30.80
N PRO A 36 21.76 31.52 30.10
CA PRO A 36 21.19 32.59 29.29
C PRO A 36 20.29 31.97 28.22
N ALA A 37 19.07 32.50 28.08
CA ALA A 37 18.16 32.12 27.02
C ALA A 37 18.88 32.27 25.67
N ALA A 38 19.07 31.16 24.97
CA ALA A 38 19.64 31.16 23.64
C ALA A 38 18.79 32.08 22.76
N ALA A 39 19.41 33.06 22.12
CA ALA A 39 18.76 33.91 21.13
C ALA A 39 18.09 33.03 20.06
N PRO A 40 16.90 33.39 19.55
CA PRO A 40 16.25 32.60 18.51
C PRO A 40 17.19 32.44 17.33
N GLN A 41 17.57 31.19 17.05
CA GLN A 41 18.37 30.85 15.88
C GLN A 41 17.61 31.31 14.63
N SER A 42 18.27 32.12 13.81
CA SER A 42 17.74 32.63 12.55
C SER A 42 17.25 31.46 11.70
N ALA A 43 15.96 31.45 11.32
CA ALA A 43 15.45 30.43 10.43
C ALA A 43 16.26 30.42 9.12
N PRO A 44 16.57 29.24 8.54
CA PRO A 44 17.27 29.18 7.26
C PRO A 44 16.54 29.99 6.20
N GLN A 45 17.18 31.04 5.66
CA GLN A 45 16.60 31.88 4.62
C GLN A 45 16.72 31.20 3.26
N ALA A 46 15.59 31.09 2.55
CA ALA A 46 15.60 30.62 1.17
C ALA A 46 16.27 31.66 0.26
N PRO A 47 17.00 31.24 -0.80
CA PRO A 47 17.62 32.18 -1.72
C PRO A 47 16.56 33.06 -2.40
N LYS A 48 16.80 34.38 -2.43
CA LYS A 48 15.91 35.36 -3.08
C LYS A 48 16.00 35.23 -4.60
N ASN A 49 14.85 35.10 -5.26
CA ASN A 49 14.71 35.12 -6.70
C ASN A 49 14.52 36.57 -7.18
N ALA A 50 15.26 36.95 -8.22
CA ALA A 50 15.27 38.32 -8.77
C ALA A 50 13.90 38.79 -9.31
N ALA A 51 12.94 37.88 -9.54
CA ALA A 51 11.60 38.23 -9.97
C ALA A 51 10.73 38.88 -8.88
N PHE A 52 11.11 38.82 -7.60
CA PHE A 52 10.32 39.33 -6.48
C PHE A 52 11.02 40.50 -5.79
N LYS A 53 10.27 41.54 -5.42
CA LYS A 53 10.83 42.76 -4.83
C LYS A 53 11.38 42.50 -3.42
N ASP A 54 10.71 41.65 -2.66
CA ASP A 54 11.01 41.34 -1.26
C ASP A 54 10.67 39.88 -0.92
N GLU A 55 11.05 39.44 0.28
CA GLU A 55 10.83 38.09 0.77
C GLU A 55 9.33 37.78 0.98
N ASP A 56 8.53 38.78 1.34
CA ASP A 56 7.09 38.63 1.54
C ASP A 56 6.38 38.30 0.22
N GLN A 57 6.74 38.99 -0.87
CA GLN A 57 6.23 38.69 -2.21
C GLN A 57 6.62 37.30 -2.68
N GLN A 58 7.89 36.90 -2.48
CA GLN A 58 8.35 35.57 -2.84
C GLN A 58 7.62 34.49 -2.03
N SER A 59 7.44 34.72 -0.73
CA SER A 59 6.76 33.77 0.18
C SER A 59 5.27 33.64 -0.17
N ALA A 60 4.58 34.76 -0.42
CA ALA A 60 3.18 34.75 -0.84
C ALA A 60 2.99 34.01 -2.17
N TYR A 61 3.87 34.25 -3.15
CA TYR A 61 3.85 33.53 -4.42
C TYR A 61 4.08 32.02 -4.23
N ALA A 62 5.06 31.64 -3.40
CA ALA A 62 5.36 30.23 -3.13
C ALA A 62 4.17 29.50 -2.47
N LEU A 63 3.49 30.14 -1.51
CA LEU A 63 2.27 29.60 -0.88
C LEU A 63 1.16 29.41 -1.92
N GLY A 64 0.89 30.43 -2.74
CA GLY A 64 -0.11 30.34 -3.82
C GLY A 64 0.21 29.26 -4.85
N ALA A 65 1.47 29.15 -5.28
CA ALA A 65 1.92 28.12 -6.22
C ALA A 65 1.80 26.71 -5.62
N SER A 66 2.06 26.53 -4.33
CA SER A 66 1.89 25.26 -3.62
C SER A 66 0.42 24.84 -3.57
N LEU A 67 -0.48 25.75 -3.17
CA LEU A 67 -1.93 25.51 -3.17
C LEU A 67 -2.45 25.20 -4.58
N GLY A 68 -2.03 25.96 -5.59
CA GLY A 68 -2.41 25.73 -6.98
C GLY A 68 -1.97 24.34 -7.48
N ARG A 69 -0.77 23.88 -7.10
CA ARG A 69 -0.29 22.53 -7.43
C ARG A 69 -1.08 21.44 -6.72
N TYR A 70 -1.44 21.65 -5.45
CA TYR A 70 -2.32 20.74 -4.73
C TYR A 70 -3.70 20.60 -5.42
N MET A 71 -4.30 21.73 -5.80
CA MET A 71 -5.59 21.75 -6.51
C MET A 71 -5.49 21.06 -7.88
N ASP A 72 -4.45 21.36 -8.67
CA ASP A 72 -4.24 20.72 -9.98
C ASP A 72 -4.04 19.20 -9.87
N ASN A 73 -3.33 18.73 -8.85
CA ASN A 73 -3.19 17.29 -8.57
C ASN A 73 -4.54 16.66 -8.20
N SER A 74 -5.34 17.32 -7.36
CA SER A 74 -6.69 16.85 -7.00
C SER A 74 -7.60 16.75 -8.23
N LEU A 75 -7.56 17.76 -9.11
CA LEU A 75 -8.30 17.77 -10.37
C LEU A 75 -7.87 16.63 -11.31
N LYS A 76 -6.57 16.34 -11.40
CA LYS A 76 -6.05 15.22 -12.20
C LYS A 76 -6.56 13.88 -11.70
N GLU A 77 -6.62 13.66 -10.38
CA GLU A 77 -7.20 12.44 -9.83
C GLU A 77 -8.70 12.32 -10.13
N GLN A 78 -9.45 13.43 -10.05
CA GLN A 78 -10.87 13.46 -10.42
C GLN A 78 -11.08 13.23 -11.92
N GLU A 79 -10.19 13.74 -12.77
CA GLU A 79 -10.24 13.53 -14.22
C GLU A 79 -10.05 12.04 -14.59
N LYS A 80 -9.20 11.31 -13.86
CA LYS A 80 -9.08 9.83 -14.01
C LYS A 80 -10.39 9.10 -13.70
N LEU A 81 -11.27 9.70 -12.92
CA LEU A 81 -12.63 9.21 -12.62
C LEU A 81 -13.68 9.71 -13.64
N GLY A 82 -13.26 10.46 -14.67
CA GLY A 82 -14.15 11.06 -15.66
C GLY A 82 -14.78 12.39 -15.22
N ILE A 83 -14.38 12.95 -14.08
CA ILE A 83 -14.89 14.22 -13.55
C ILE A 83 -13.96 15.35 -14.01
N LYS A 84 -14.45 16.20 -14.90
CA LYS A 84 -13.72 17.37 -15.39
C LYS A 84 -14.34 18.64 -14.83
N LEU A 85 -13.64 19.27 -13.89
CA LEU A 85 -14.06 20.58 -13.37
C LEU A 85 -13.51 21.71 -14.24
N ASP A 86 -14.28 22.78 -14.33
CA ASP A 86 -13.87 24.00 -15.01
C ASP A 86 -12.84 24.75 -14.16
N LYS A 87 -11.60 24.83 -14.65
CA LYS A 87 -10.49 25.51 -13.96
C LYS A 87 -10.72 27.02 -13.84
N GLN A 88 -11.38 27.65 -14.81
CA GLN A 88 -11.67 29.09 -14.76
C GLN A 88 -12.66 29.42 -13.64
N GLN A 89 -13.69 28.58 -13.47
CA GLN A 89 -14.65 28.75 -12.36
C GLN A 89 -13.99 28.52 -10.99
N LEU A 90 -13.08 27.54 -10.89
CA LEU A 90 -12.33 27.30 -9.67
C LEU A 90 -11.43 28.49 -9.30
N ILE A 91 -10.74 29.08 -10.28
CA ILE A 91 -9.92 30.29 -10.06
C ILE A 91 -10.80 31.48 -9.67
N ALA A 92 -11.93 31.67 -10.36
CA ALA A 92 -12.88 32.74 -10.04
C ALA A 92 -13.42 32.60 -8.61
N GLY A 93 -13.79 31.38 -8.19
CA GLY A 93 -14.24 31.11 -6.82
C GLY A 93 -13.20 31.46 -5.75
N VAL A 94 -11.93 31.13 -6.00
CA VAL A 94 -10.83 31.53 -5.11
C VAL A 94 -10.72 33.06 -5.05
N GLN A 95 -10.70 33.74 -6.19
CA GLN A 95 -10.58 35.20 -6.23
C GLN A 95 -11.77 35.90 -5.55
N ASP A 96 -12.99 35.47 -5.84
CA ASP A 96 -14.22 36.02 -5.26
C ASP A 96 -14.26 35.81 -3.73
N ALA A 97 -13.85 34.63 -3.23
CA ALA A 97 -13.78 34.35 -1.81
C ALA A 97 -12.74 35.22 -1.09
N PHE A 98 -11.52 35.35 -1.63
CA PHE A 98 -10.49 36.25 -1.09
C PHE A 98 -10.95 37.72 -1.08
N GLY A 99 -11.76 38.12 -2.06
CA GLY A 99 -12.33 39.46 -2.16
C GLY A 99 -13.58 39.69 -1.31
N GLY A 100 -14.08 38.69 -0.59
CA GLY A 100 -15.33 38.77 0.18
C GLY A 100 -16.58 38.91 -0.71
N LYS A 101 -16.51 38.47 -1.97
CA LYS A 101 -17.55 38.58 -3.01
C LYS A 101 -17.96 37.20 -3.56
N SER A 102 -17.77 36.15 -2.76
CA SER A 102 -18.20 34.80 -3.13
C SER A 102 -19.65 34.82 -3.60
N LYS A 103 -19.91 34.16 -4.73
CA LYS A 103 -21.26 34.00 -5.28
C LYS A 103 -22.09 32.96 -4.53
N LEU A 104 -21.44 32.20 -3.65
CA LEU A 104 -22.05 31.20 -2.77
C LEU A 104 -21.78 31.60 -1.32
N SER A 105 -22.82 31.50 -0.49
CA SER A 105 -22.68 31.55 0.96
C SER A 105 -21.90 30.33 1.49
N ASP A 106 -21.41 30.42 2.73
CA ASP A 106 -20.66 29.33 3.35
C ASP A 106 -21.48 28.02 3.40
N GLU A 107 -22.79 28.12 3.64
CA GLU A 107 -23.70 26.97 3.67
C GLU A 107 -23.90 26.36 2.28
N GLU A 108 -24.05 27.17 1.23
CA GLU A 108 -24.13 26.69 -0.15
C GLU A 108 -22.83 26.03 -0.60
N ILE A 109 -21.67 26.55 -0.17
CA ILE A 109 -20.36 25.93 -0.43
C ILE A 109 -20.32 24.54 0.22
N GLU A 110 -20.67 24.42 1.49
CA GLU A 110 -20.65 23.13 2.20
C GLU A 110 -21.56 22.10 1.51
N GLN A 111 -22.80 22.46 1.22
CA GLN A 111 -23.76 21.56 0.55
C GLN A 111 -23.29 21.14 -0.85
N THR A 112 -22.70 22.07 -1.61
CA THR A 112 -22.15 21.80 -2.93
C THR A 112 -20.99 20.82 -2.84
N LEU A 113 -20.09 21.01 -1.88
CA LEU A 113 -18.94 20.13 -1.67
C LEU A 113 -19.35 18.74 -1.18
N GLN A 114 -20.32 18.62 -0.27
CA GLN A 114 -20.87 17.32 0.15
C GLN A 114 -21.47 16.55 -1.03
N SER A 115 -22.24 17.23 -1.89
CA SER A 115 -22.80 16.63 -3.11
C SER A 115 -21.70 16.21 -4.09
N PHE A 116 -20.67 17.05 -4.22
CA PHE A 116 -19.52 16.75 -5.07
C PHE A 116 -18.72 15.55 -4.56
N GLU A 117 -18.50 15.41 -3.26
CA GLU A 117 -17.87 14.23 -2.66
C GLU A 117 -18.67 12.95 -2.95
N GLY A 118 -20.01 13.01 -2.86
CA GLY A 118 -20.89 11.92 -3.25
C GLY A 118 -20.70 11.52 -4.72
N ARG A 119 -20.62 12.51 -5.63
CA ARG A 119 -20.34 12.28 -7.06
C ARG A 119 -18.97 11.63 -7.28
N VAL A 120 -17.93 12.12 -6.59
CA VAL A 120 -16.57 11.56 -6.67
C VAL A 120 -16.53 10.11 -6.17
N LYS A 121 -17.15 9.82 -5.03
CA LYS A 121 -17.26 8.46 -4.48
C LYS A 121 -18.02 7.52 -5.44
N GLY A 122 -19.14 7.97 -5.99
CA GLY A 122 -19.91 7.21 -6.97
C GLY A 122 -19.12 6.91 -8.25
N ALA A 123 -18.40 7.90 -8.78
CA ALA A 123 -17.53 7.72 -9.94
C ALA A 123 -16.36 6.77 -9.65
N ALA A 124 -15.76 6.86 -8.46
CA ALA A 124 -14.71 5.94 -8.02
C ALA A 124 -15.21 4.49 -7.96
N SER A 125 -16.38 4.24 -7.35
CA SER A 125 -17.00 2.91 -7.30
C SER A 125 -17.31 2.37 -8.70
N ALA A 126 -17.93 3.16 -9.56
CA ALA A 126 -18.23 2.76 -10.93
C ALA A 126 -16.97 2.44 -11.75
N LYS A 127 -15.90 3.24 -11.56
CA LYS A 127 -14.61 2.96 -12.19
C LYS A 127 -13.99 1.67 -11.66
N MET A 128 -14.02 1.43 -10.35
CA MET A 128 -13.51 0.19 -9.76
C MET A 128 -14.24 -1.04 -10.32
N GLU A 129 -15.57 -1.00 -10.42
CA GLU A 129 -16.36 -2.10 -11.00
C GLU A 129 -16.02 -2.34 -12.47
N LYS A 130 -15.90 -1.26 -13.25
CA LYS A 130 -15.50 -1.33 -14.66
C LYS A 130 -14.10 -1.94 -14.81
N ASP A 131 -13.12 -1.43 -14.08
CA ASP A 131 -11.74 -1.90 -14.12
C ASP A 131 -11.67 -3.38 -13.67
N ALA A 132 -12.41 -3.75 -12.62
CA ALA A 132 -12.48 -5.13 -12.14
C ALA A 132 -13.06 -6.09 -13.20
N LYS A 133 -14.04 -5.64 -13.98
CA LYS A 133 -14.57 -6.42 -15.11
C LYS A 133 -13.55 -6.53 -16.23
N GLU A 134 -12.93 -5.42 -16.64
CA GLU A 134 -11.92 -5.42 -17.69
C GLU A 134 -10.72 -6.31 -17.34
N ASN A 135 -10.27 -6.28 -16.08
CA ASN A 135 -9.16 -7.11 -15.61
C ASN A 135 -9.51 -8.59 -15.60
N ALA A 136 -10.74 -8.95 -15.22
CA ALA A 136 -11.20 -10.33 -15.29
C ALA A 136 -11.23 -10.84 -16.75
N ASP A 137 -11.75 -10.03 -17.67
CA ASP A 137 -11.85 -10.39 -19.09
C ASP A 137 -10.44 -10.51 -19.73
N LYS A 138 -9.56 -9.53 -19.49
CA LYS A 138 -8.15 -9.57 -19.95
C LYS A 138 -7.37 -10.73 -19.34
N GLY A 139 -7.57 -10.99 -18.04
CA GLY A 139 -6.97 -12.12 -17.32
C GLY A 139 -7.37 -13.47 -17.88
N ALA A 140 -8.66 -13.67 -18.15
CA ALA A 140 -9.18 -14.90 -18.77
C ALA A 140 -8.62 -15.11 -20.19
N ALA A 141 -8.50 -14.03 -20.97
CA ALA A 141 -7.88 -14.08 -22.30
C ALA A 141 -6.39 -14.45 -22.22
N TYR A 142 -5.64 -13.84 -21.29
CA TYR A 142 -4.24 -14.18 -21.04
C TYR A 142 -4.07 -15.63 -20.62
N ALA A 143 -4.85 -16.09 -19.64
CA ALA A 143 -4.85 -17.47 -19.17
C ALA A 143 -5.13 -18.47 -20.30
N THR A 144 -6.10 -18.19 -21.17
CA THR A 144 -6.42 -19.02 -22.34
C THR A 144 -5.27 -19.10 -23.33
N LYS A 145 -4.54 -17.99 -23.54
CA LYS A 145 -3.36 -17.96 -24.41
C LYS A 145 -2.20 -18.76 -23.78
N PHE A 146 -1.90 -18.50 -22.51
CA PHE A 146 -0.81 -19.18 -21.80
C PHE A 146 -1.05 -20.69 -21.69
N ALA A 147 -2.30 -21.13 -21.46
CA ALA A 147 -2.65 -22.55 -21.39
C ALA A 147 -2.35 -23.35 -22.68
N LYS A 148 -2.16 -22.68 -23.82
CA LYS A 148 -1.82 -23.31 -25.11
C LYS A 148 -0.31 -23.43 -25.34
N GLU A 149 0.51 -22.81 -24.49
CA GLU A 149 1.95 -22.90 -24.61
C GLU A 149 2.47 -24.30 -24.21
N SER A 150 3.54 -24.73 -24.86
CA SER A 150 4.15 -26.03 -24.57
C SER A 150 4.66 -26.10 -23.12
N GLY A 151 4.35 -27.22 -22.44
CA GLY A 151 4.73 -27.48 -21.06
C GLY A 151 3.84 -26.82 -20.00
N VAL A 152 2.83 -26.05 -20.41
CA VAL A 152 1.85 -25.48 -19.47
C VAL A 152 0.83 -26.54 -19.06
N LYS A 153 0.54 -26.59 -17.76
CA LYS A 153 -0.49 -27.42 -17.16
C LYS A 153 -1.51 -26.54 -16.45
N LYS A 154 -2.75 -27.02 -16.39
CA LYS A 154 -3.84 -26.40 -15.65
C LYS A 154 -4.29 -27.34 -14.53
N SER A 155 -4.41 -26.82 -13.33
CA SER A 155 -4.96 -27.57 -12.19
C SER A 155 -6.49 -27.47 -12.13
N GLU A 156 -7.09 -28.24 -11.21
CA GLU A 156 -8.54 -28.24 -10.97
C GLU A 156 -9.06 -26.91 -10.42
N THR A 157 -8.24 -26.18 -9.65
CA THR A 157 -8.59 -24.86 -9.09
C THR A 157 -8.49 -23.74 -10.13
N GLY A 158 -7.94 -24.05 -11.31
CA GLY A 158 -7.72 -23.11 -12.40
C GLY A 158 -6.35 -22.43 -12.39
N LEU A 159 -5.44 -22.82 -11.50
CA LEU A 159 -4.04 -22.41 -11.57
C LEU A 159 -3.42 -22.92 -12.88
N LEU A 160 -2.70 -22.04 -13.57
CA LEU A 160 -1.87 -22.40 -14.71
C LEU A 160 -0.42 -22.33 -14.30
N TYR A 161 0.37 -23.33 -14.68
CA TYR A 161 1.79 -23.34 -14.34
C TYR A 161 2.63 -24.01 -15.42
N LYS A 162 3.90 -23.63 -15.47
CA LYS A 162 4.93 -24.22 -16.31
C LYS A 162 6.16 -24.50 -15.47
N VAL A 163 6.49 -25.77 -15.31
CA VAL A 163 7.75 -26.16 -14.66
C VAL A 163 8.89 -25.95 -15.65
N GLU A 164 9.79 -25.03 -15.33
CA GLU A 164 10.97 -24.72 -16.14
C GLU A 164 12.18 -25.55 -15.71
N LYS A 165 12.24 -25.88 -14.42
CA LYS A 165 13.22 -26.79 -13.84
C LYS A 165 12.58 -27.53 -12.66
N GLU A 166 12.59 -28.86 -12.68
CA GLU A 166 11.91 -29.64 -11.63
C GLU A 166 12.53 -29.49 -10.24
N GLY A 167 13.86 -29.39 -10.16
CA GLY A 167 14.60 -29.46 -8.90
C GLY A 167 14.79 -30.91 -8.41
N THR A 168 15.25 -31.07 -7.17
CA THR A 168 15.58 -32.38 -6.58
C THR A 168 15.11 -32.49 -5.14
N GLY A 169 14.87 -33.72 -4.68
CA GLY A 169 14.38 -34.00 -3.32
C GLY A 169 12.85 -34.05 -3.24
N ASP A 170 12.33 -33.80 -2.05
CA ASP A 170 10.89 -33.81 -1.79
C ASP A 170 10.23 -32.49 -2.22
N ALA A 171 8.95 -32.57 -2.58
CA ALA A 171 8.11 -31.39 -2.79
C ALA A 171 7.73 -30.76 -1.43
N PRO A 172 7.55 -29.44 -1.37
CA PRO A 172 7.19 -28.77 -0.11
C PRO A 172 5.77 -29.17 0.34
N LYS A 173 5.59 -29.29 1.66
CA LYS A 173 4.30 -29.52 2.32
C LYS A 173 3.72 -28.22 2.87
N ASP A 174 2.43 -28.21 3.19
CA ASP A 174 1.72 -27.00 3.64
C ASP A 174 2.37 -26.31 4.85
N SER A 175 2.84 -27.09 5.82
CA SER A 175 3.46 -26.55 7.03
C SER A 175 4.93 -26.15 6.84
N ASP A 176 5.55 -26.50 5.72
CA ASP A 176 6.97 -26.24 5.51
C ASP A 176 7.24 -24.76 5.28
N THR A 177 8.44 -24.33 5.65
CA THR A 177 8.95 -23.00 5.30
C THR A 177 9.76 -23.11 4.01
N VAL A 178 9.38 -22.34 2.99
CA VAL A 178 10.09 -22.28 1.71
C VAL A 178 10.92 -21.00 1.63
N VAL A 179 12.04 -21.08 0.92
CA VAL A 179 12.88 -19.92 0.59
C VAL A 179 12.90 -19.77 -0.93
N VAL A 180 12.54 -18.59 -1.43
CA VAL A 180 12.34 -18.36 -2.85
C VAL A 180 12.98 -17.06 -3.32
N ASN A 181 13.43 -17.06 -4.57
CA ASN A 181 13.46 -15.83 -5.36
C ASN A 181 12.26 -15.82 -6.31
N TYR A 182 11.73 -14.64 -6.58
CA TYR A 182 10.61 -14.45 -7.49
C TYR A 182 10.55 -13.04 -8.07
N LYS A 183 9.80 -12.93 -9.16
CA LYS A 183 9.34 -11.69 -9.76
C LYS A 183 7.85 -11.83 -10.08
N GLY A 184 7.04 -10.91 -9.57
CA GLY A 184 5.61 -10.81 -9.77
C GLY A 184 5.24 -9.66 -10.71
N THR A 185 4.49 -9.96 -11.76
CA THR A 185 4.00 -8.96 -12.72
C THR A 185 2.50 -9.11 -12.96
N LEU A 186 1.86 -8.00 -13.32
CA LEU A 186 0.54 -8.04 -13.96
C LEU A 186 0.67 -8.62 -15.38
N ILE A 187 -0.46 -8.98 -15.99
CA ILE A 187 -0.50 -9.55 -17.35
C ILE A 187 -0.01 -8.60 -18.45
N ASP A 188 0.07 -7.30 -18.17
CA ASP A 188 0.62 -6.27 -19.06
C ASP A 188 2.14 -6.09 -18.91
N GLY A 189 2.77 -6.83 -17.98
CA GLY A 189 4.20 -6.75 -17.70
C GLY A 189 4.58 -5.76 -16.60
N THR A 190 3.63 -5.01 -16.02
CA THR A 190 3.89 -4.13 -14.89
C THR A 190 4.37 -4.95 -13.70
N GLU A 191 5.61 -4.73 -13.26
CA GLU A 191 6.18 -5.35 -12.07
C GLU A 191 5.56 -4.71 -10.81
N PHE A 192 5.05 -5.56 -9.91
CA PHE A 192 4.51 -5.10 -8.62
C PHE A 192 5.37 -5.58 -7.44
N ASP A 193 6.15 -6.64 -7.62
CA ASP A 193 7.02 -7.17 -6.56
C ASP A 193 8.18 -7.99 -7.15
N ASN A 194 9.38 -7.80 -6.62
CA ASN A 194 10.59 -8.45 -7.11
C ASN A 194 11.61 -8.63 -5.98
N SER A 195 11.91 -9.89 -5.64
CA SER A 195 12.91 -10.21 -4.61
C SER A 195 14.35 -9.95 -5.06
N TYR A 196 14.63 -10.05 -6.36
CA TYR A 196 15.98 -9.85 -6.90
C TYR A 196 16.44 -8.40 -6.73
N THR A 197 15.52 -7.44 -6.87
CA THR A 197 15.83 -6.01 -6.67
C THR A 197 16.05 -5.65 -5.19
N ARG A 198 15.49 -6.44 -4.27
CA ARG A 198 15.78 -6.33 -2.83
C ARG A 198 17.14 -6.94 -2.44
N GLY A 199 17.70 -7.81 -3.28
CA GLY A 199 18.99 -8.45 -3.04
C GLY A 199 18.95 -9.62 -2.04
N GLU A 200 17.77 -10.00 -1.56
CA GLU A 200 17.60 -11.15 -0.65
C GLU A 200 16.37 -12.01 -0.99
N PRO A 201 16.47 -13.35 -0.84
CA PRO A 201 15.34 -14.25 -0.99
C PRO A 201 14.25 -14.02 0.06
N LEU A 202 13.02 -14.39 -0.27
CA LEU A 202 11.90 -14.36 0.68
C LEU A 202 11.71 -15.74 1.33
N SER A 203 11.53 -15.75 2.65
CA SER A 203 11.25 -16.97 3.43
C SER A 203 9.88 -16.89 4.09
N PHE A 204 9.02 -17.88 3.88
CA PHE A 204 7.67 -17.93 4.45
C PHE A 204 7.17 -19.36 4.61
N ARG A 205 6.17 -19.56 5.48
CA ARG A 205 5.42 -20.82 5.54
C ARG A 205 4.50 -20.94 4.33
N LEU A 206 4.44 -22.12 3.72
CA LEU A 206 3.69 -22.34 2.47
C LEU A 206 2.18 -22.10 2.63
N ASP A 207 1.62 -22.35 3.81
CA ASP A 207 0.22 -22.06 4.16
C ASP A 207 -0.07 -20.59 4.54
N GLY A 208 0.96 -19.74 4.60
CA GLY A 208 0.86 -18.32 4.97
C GLY A 208 0.80 -17.35 3.78
N VAL A 209 0.64 -17.85 2.56
CA VAL A 209 0.64 -17.05 1.32
C VAL A 209 -0.63 -17.26 0.51
N ILE A 210 -0.76 -16.58 -0.63
CA ILE A 210 -1.94 -16.70 -1.49
C ILE A 210 -2.13 -18.15 -1.98
N PRO A 211 -3.39 -18.63 -2.13
CA PRO A 211 -3.65 -20.03 -2.48
C PRO A 211 -2.92 -20.53 -3.72
N GLY A 212 -2.75 -19.69 -4.74
CA GLY A 212 -2.04 -20.06 -5.96
C GLY A 212 -0.55 -20.36 -5.75
N TRP A 213 0.08 -19.73 -4.77
CA TRP A 213 1.46 -20.05 -4.37
C TRP A 213 1.53 -21.35 -3.55
N THR A 214 0.62 -21.51 -2.58
CA THR A 214 0.50 -22.72 -1.76
C THR A 214 0.33 -23.97 -2.63
N GLU A 215 -0.51 -23.87 -3.67
CA GLU A 215 -0.70 -24.95 -4.64
C GLU A 215 0.48 -25.07 -5.61
N GLY A 216 0.89 -23.95 -6.23
CA GLY A 216 1.86 -23.95 -7.33
C GLY A 216 3.24 -24.48 -6.94
N LEU A 217 3.74 -24.11 -5.76
CA LEU A 217 5.07 -24.53 -5.32
C LEU A 217 5.19 -26.03 -5.06
N LYS A 218 4.08 -26.75 -4.86
CA LYS A 218 4.08 -28.22 -4.71
C LYS A 218 4.43 -28.95 -6.01
N HIS A 219 4.41 -28.26 -7.15
CA HIS A 219 4.78 -28.81 -8.46
C HIS A 219 6.28 -28.77 -8.76
N VAL A 220 7.09 -28.17 -7.87
CA VAL A 220 8.55 -28.16 -7.98
C VAL A 220 9.21 -28.57 -6.66
N LYS A 221 10.49 -28.93 -6.75
CA LYS A 221 11.33 -29.33 -5.63
C LYS A 221 12.41 -28.28 -5.39
N LYS A 222 13.19 -28.47 -4.33
CA LYS A 222 14.35 -27.63 -4.03
C LYS A 222 15.28 -27.49 -5.26
N GLY A 223 15.68 -26.26 -5.55
CA GLY A 223 16.46 -25.87 -6.73
C GLY A 223 15.67 -25.79 -8.04
N GLY A 224 14.35 -25.96 -7.99
CA GLY A 224 13.44 -25.89 -9.13
C GLY A 224 13.03 -24.46 -9.50
N LYS A 225 12.50 -24.32 -10.71
CA LYS A 225 11.99 -23.06 -11.27
C LYS A 225 10.62 -23.30 -11.89
N ILE A 226 9.67 -22.44 -11.58
CA ILE A 226 8.29 -22.55 -12.02
C ILE A 226 7.73 -21.18 -12.36
N LYS A 227 7.00 -21.12 -13.47
CA LYS A 227 6.16 -19.98 -13.81
C LYS A 227 4.72 -20.27 -13.41
N LEU A 228 4.11 -19.37 -12.66
CA LEU A 228 2.72 -19.44 -12.21
C LEU A 228 1.90 -18.33 -12.87
N VAL A 229 0.73 -18.67 -13.40
CA VAL A 229 -0.29 -17.73 -13.85
C VAL A 229 -1.51 -17.96 -12.98
N ILE A 230 -1.69 -17.06 -12.01
CA ILE A 230 -2.60 -17.21 -10.88
C ILE A 230 -3.86 -16.38 -11.15
N PRO A 231 -5.03 -17.02 -11.30
CA PRO A 231 -6.27 -16.30 -11.47
C PRO A 231 -6.69 -15.58 -10.16
N PRO A 232 -7.51 -14.53 -10.22
CA PRO A 232 -7.74 -13.63 -9.08
C PRO A 232 -8.33 -14.33 -7.84
N GLN A 233 -9.14 -15.38 -8.02
CA GLN A 233 -9.70 -16.17 -6.91
C GLN A 233 -8.66 -16.96 -6.11
N LEU A 234 -7.46 -17.18 -6.67
CA LEU A 234 -6.32 -17.79 -5.99
C LEU A 234 -5.26 -16.75 -5.56
N ALA A 235 -5.62 -15.46 -5.65
CA ALA A 235 -4.79 -14.30 -5.35
C ALA A 235 -5.57 -13.26 -4.50
N TYR A 236 -5.61 -12.00 -4.91
CA TYR A 236 -6.21 -10.88 -4.15
C TYR A 236 -7.66 -10.55 -4.53
N GLY A 237 -8.28 -11.34 -5.42
CA GLY A 237 -9.71 -11.29 -5.71
C GLY A 237 -10.26 -9.93 -6.18
N LYS A 238 -11.53 -9.69 -5.84
CA LYS A 238 -12.30 -8.52 -6.30
C LYS A 238 -11.85 -7.19 -5.70
N ASN A 239 -11.16 -7.22 -4.56
CA ASN A 239 -10.74 -6.00 -3.87
C ASN A 239 -9.34 -5.57 -4.29
N GLY A 240 -8.49 -6.51 -4.72
CA GLY A 240 -7.08 -6.22 -4.96
C GLY A 240 -6.36 -5.78 -3.68
N VAL A 241 -5.18 -5.20 -3.86
CA VAL A 241 -4.35 -4.59 -2.80
C VAL A 241 -3.57 -3.41 -3.41
N PRO A 242 -2.95 -2.51 -2.63
CA PRO A 242 -2.11 -1.45 -3.19
C PRO A 242 -1.09 -2.00 -4.19
N GLY A 243 -1.06 -1.46 -5.41
CA GLY A 243 -0.21 -1.93 -6.52
C GLY A 243 -0.80 -3.08 -7.35
N ILE A 244 -1.87 -3.74 -6.89
CA ILE A 244 -2.53 -4.84 -7.61
C ILE A 244 -4.03 -4.53 -7.75
N PRO A 245 -4.49 -4.16 -8.96
CA PRO A 245 -5.89 -3.85 -9.22
C PRO A 245 -6.85 -5.02 -8.93
N ALA A 246 -8.11 -4.69 -8.71
CA ALA A 246 -9.19 -5.65 -8.57
C ALA A 246 -9.23 -6.68 -9.72
N ASN A 247 -9.49 -7.95 -9.38
CA ASN A 247 -9.56 -9.09 -10.31
C ASN A 247 -8.33 -9.28 -11.21
N SER A 248 -7.16 -8.80 -10.79
CA SER A 248 -5.92 -9.01 -11.54
C SER A 248 -5.53 -10.49 -11.56
N THR A 249 -5.23 -11.01 -12.74
CA THR A 249 -4.46 -12.25 -12.90
C THR A 249 -2.99 -11.92 -12.70
N LEU A 250 -2.29 -12.71 -11.89
CA LEU A 250 -0.89 -12.48 -11.55
C LEU A 250 0.01 -13.46 -12.28
N VAL A 251 1.16 -12.99 -12.70
CA VAL A 251 2.21 -13.83 -13.30
C VAL A 251 3.41 -13.80 -12.38
N PHE A 252 3.87 -14.98 -11.97
CA PHE A 252 5.07 -15.12 -11.15
C PHE A 252 6.08 -16.02 -11.86
N ASP A 253 7.32 -15.54 -11.96
CA ASP A 253 8.48 -16.38 -12.23
C ASP A 253 9.15 -16.68 -10.88
N VAL A 254 9.20 -17.95 -10.45
CA VAL A 254 9.64 -18.35 -9.10
C VAL A 254 10.76 -19.37 -9.15
N GLU A 255 11.77 -19.18 -8.30
CA GLU A 255 12.86 -20.12 -8.04
C GLU A 255 12.79 -20.59 -6.59
N LEU A 256 12.59 -21.90 -6.39
CA LEU A 256 12.54 -22.51 -5.07
C LEU A 256 13.94 -22.88 -4.61
N LEU A 257 14.52 -22.08 -3.71
CA LEU A 257 15.92 -22.21 -3.28
C LEU A 257 16.09 -23.26 -2.18
N ASP A 258 15.17 -23.28 -1.22
CA ASP A 258 15.25 -24.17 -0.06
C ASP A 258 13.87 -24.54 0.49
N ILE A 259 13.80 -25.68 1.18
CA ILE A 259 12.62 -26.16 1.89
C ILE A 259 13.07 -26.59 3.28
N LYS A 260 12.51 -25.93 4.30
CA LYS A 260 12.76 -26.20 5.72
C LYS A 260 11.53 -26.90 6.30
N PRO A 261 11.65 -28.17 6.69
CA PRO A 261 10.53 -28.91 7.27
C PRO A 261 9.98 -28.22 8.51
N ALA A 262 8.66 -28.27 8.70
CA ALA A 262 8.07 -27.88 9.97
C ALA A 262 8.67 -28.70 11.13
N PRO A 263 8.88 -28.10 12.32
CA PRO A 263 9.21 -28.89 13.49
C PRO A 263 8.09 -29.92 13.71
N LYS A 264 8.46 -31.20 13.84
CA LYS A 264 7.50 -32.27 14.13
C LYS A 264 6.80 -31.89 15.44
N ALA A 265 5.48 -31.69 15.39
CA ALA A 265 4.69 -31.63 16.61
C ALA A 265 4.85 -32.99 17.31
N ASP A 266 5.39 -33.00 18.53
CA ASP A 266 5.54 -34.22 19.30
C ASP A 266 4.18 -34.92 19.42
N GLU A 267 4.11 -36.16 18.95
CA GLU A 267 2.94 -37.06 18.89
C GLU A 267 2.34 -37.40 20.27
N LYS A 268 2.70 -36.69 21.34
CA LYS A 268 2.38 -37.05 22.73
C LYS A 268 1.35 -36.17 23.43
N ALA A 269 0.76 -35.18 22.74
CA ALA A 269 -0.22 -34.27 23.33
C ALA A 269 -1.63 -34.42 22.72
N GLN A 270 -2.11 -35.65 22.57
CA GLN A 270 -3.56 -35.90 22.39
C GLN A 270 -3.94 -37.29 22.90
N ALA A 271 -3.85 -37.48 24.21
CA ALA A 271 -4.71 -38.44 24.90
C ALA A 271 -5.92 -37.66 25.45
N PRO A 272 -7.17 -37.99 25.07
CA PRO A 272 -8.33 -37.40 25.73
C PRO A 272 -8.34 -37.86 27.19
N ALA A 273 -8.46 -36.91 28.12
CA ALA A 273 -8.67 -37.21 29.53
C ALA A 273 -9.97 -38.04 29.70
N PRO A 274 -9.98 -39.12 30.49
CA PRO A 274 -11.19 -39.89 30.72
C PRO A 274 -12.21 -39.04 31.48
N ALA A 275 -13.44 -39.03 30.98
CA ALA A 275 -14.58 -38.35 31.59
C ALA A 275 -14.77 -38.84 33.05
N ALA A 276 -14.65 -37.92 34.00
CA ALA A 276 -15.00 -38.18 35.38
C ALA A 276 -16.51 -38.42 35.49
N ALA A 277 -16.88 -39.61 35.92
CA ALA A 277 -18.23 -39.99 36.29
C ALA A 277 -18.71 -39.11 37.46
N ALA A 278 -19.77 -38.32 37.23
CA ALA A 278 -20.50 -37.67 38.30
C ALA A 278 -21.42 -38.70 38.97
N GLN A 279 -21.05 -39.07 40.20
CA GLN A 279 -21.85 -39.87 41.12
C GLN A 279 -23.10 -39.10 41.59
N LYS A 280 -24.17 -39.88 41.80
CA LYS A 280 -25.39 -39.53 42.54
C LYS A 280 -25.08 -39.17 44.00
N ALA A 281 -25.79 -38.17 44.53
CA ALA A 281 -26.33 -38.10 45.89
C ALA A 281 -27.39 -36.97 45.87
N GLN A 282 -28.67 -37.32 45.94
CA GLN A 282 -29.55 -37.20 47.12
C GLN A 282 -29.86 -35.75 47.50
#